data_AF-A0A2V8UW09-F1
#
_entry.id   AF-A0A2V8UW09-F1
#
_cell.length_a   1.000
_cell.length_b   1.000
_cell.length_c   1.000
_cell.angle_alpha   90.00
_cell.angle_beta   90.00
_cell.angle_gamma   90.00
#
_symmetry.space_group_name_H-M   'P 1'
#
loop_
_entity.id
_entity.type
_entity.pdbx_description
1 polymer ?
#
loop_
_entity_poly.entity_id
_entity_poly.type
_entity_poly.pdbx_seq_one_letter_code
_entity_poly.pdbx_strand_id
1 'polypeptide(L)'
;MPFLTYKQTRPWAKAIREAVLIKKMPPWFAEPGFGPFTNDRSLSKQEIQTLVAWVESGAAEGHLAEGHPKAAPAPRWEGGWNIARPDSVVEMPIAFRLPAKGDVDYQYIVVPTGFTEDKWVQMAELRPGNPAVVHHAVVYIREPGSSWLPDAKPGIPYVPPGRTARERLLNGSTTNDILMVYAPGNIPEKWAAGLAKFIKAGSDLVFQMHYTPKGHVTSDQSRVGMVFARATPGRRVITLQLGNDRFVIPPGDPNHRVEAWGALPNDATLLSFFPHMHLRGKSFEYNIIEPDNRRRTLLRVQPYNFHWQLSYRLNQPLPLKAGTKIECVAYYDNSRNNPNNPDPEEAVRFGPQSWEEMMIGFFDVAIDAHLDKQAFFGRRP
;
A
#
# COMPACT_ATOMS: atom_id res chain seq x y z
N MET A 1 -2.61 26.62 -1.26
CA MET A 1 -2.89 25.37 -2.00
C MET A 1 -3.52 25.72 -3.33
N PRO A 2 -3.10 25.11 -4.45
CA PRO A 2 -3.83 25.22 -5.71
C PRO A 2 -5.23 24.60 -5.58
N PHE A 3 -6.15 25.00 -6.47
CA PHE A 3 -7.50 24.44 -6.63
C PHE A 3 -8.57 24.74 -5.57
N LEU A 4 -8.35 25.67 -4.63
CA LEU A 4 -9.36 26.01 -3.62
C LEU A 4 -10.38 27.05 -4.06
N THR A 5 -10.01 27.88 -5.03
CA THR A 5 -10.88 28.92 -5.58
C THR A 5 -10.87 28.86 -7.09
N TYR A 6 -11.91 29.37 -7.73
CA TYR A 6 -11.95 29.47 -9.19
C TYR A 6 -10.71 30.19 -9.74
N LYS A 7 -10.31 31.32 -9.15
CA LYS A 7 -9.10 32.08 -9.55
C LYS A 7 -7.82 31.23 -9.49
N GLN A 8 -7.72 30.31 -8.53
CA GLN A 8 -6.58 29.38 -8.42
C GLN A 8 -6.68 28.20 -9.38
N THR A 9 -7.88 27.72 -9.68
CA THR A 9 -8.13 26.56 -10.56
C THR A 9 -8.03 26.92 -12.04
N ARG A 10 -8.62 28.05 -12.44
CA ARG A 10 -8.75 28.47 -13.85
C ARG A 10 -7.43 28.42 -14.65
N PRO A 11 -6.27 28.86 -14.14
CA PRO A 11 -5.00 28.78 -14.87
C PRO A 11 -4.60 27.35 -15.28
N TRP A 12 -5.12 26.34 -14.58
CA TRP A 12 -4.83 24.92 -14.82
C TRP A 12 -5.87 24.22 -15.70
N ALA A 13 -6.88 24.93 -16.21
CA ALA A 13 -7.98 24.33 -16.98
C ALA A 13 -7.49 23.38 -18.10
N LYS A 14 -6.50 23.80 -18.89
CA LYS A 14 -5.91 22.95 -19.94
C LYS A 14 -5.23 21.69 -19.37
N ALA A 15 -4.46 21.84 -18.31
CA ALA A 15 -3.78 20.73 -17.64
C ALA A 15 -4.78 19.75 -16.98
N ILE A 16 -5.88 20.26 -16.42
CA ILE A 16 -6.98 19.44 -15.90
C ILE A 16 -7.58 18.61 -17.03
N ARG A 17 -7.96 19.25 -18.16
CA ARG A 17 -8.49 18.57 -19.34
C ARG A 17 -7.56 17.46 -19.83
N GLU A 18 -6.27 17.76 -20.01
CA GLU A 18 -5.28 16.77 -20.42
C GLU A 18 -5.18 15.62 -19.42
N ALA A 19 -5.06 15.92 -18.12
CA ALA A 19 -4.90 14.91 -17.08
C ALA A 19 -6.10 13.96 -16.98
N VAL A 20 -7.34 14.45 -17.14
CA VAL A 20 -8.54 13.59 -17.10
C VAL A 20 -8.73 12.80 -18.39
N LEU A 21 -8.39 13.38 -19.56
CA LEU A 21 -8.48 12.69 -20.85
C LEU A 21 -7.54 11.48 -20.93
N ILE A 22 -6.30 11.63 -20.44
CA ILE A 22 -5.33 10.52 -20.39
C ILE A 22 -5.46 9.68 -19.12
N LYS A 23 -6.47 9.93 -18.28
CA LYS A 23 -6.72 9.25 -17.00
C LYS A 23 -5.53 9.25 -16.04
N LYS A 24 -4.69 10.29 -16.10
CA LYS A 24 -3.60 10.52 -15.16
C LYS A 24 -4.14 10.86 -13.77
N MET A 25 -5.25 11.59 -13.72
CA MET A 25 -5.92 11.99 -12.49
C MET A 25 -7.43 11.73 -12.58
N PRO A 26 -8.07 11.31 -11.48
CA PRO A 26 -7.43 10.80 -10.27
C PRO A 26 -6.71 9.46 -10.55
N PRO A 27 -5.59 9.17 -9.86
CA PRO A 27 -4.79 7.98 -10.14
C PRO A 27 -5.58 6.71 -9.83
N TRP A 28 -5.81 5.90 -10.86
CA TRP A 28 -6.43 4.59 -10.74
C TRP A 28 -5.98 3.74 -11.92
N PHE A 29 -5.40 2.58 -11.62
CA PHE A 29 -4.68 1.78 -12.61
C PHE A 29 -5.22 0.36 -12.74
N ALA A 30 -6.29 0.02 -12.00
CA ALA A 30 -7.00 -1.24 -12.24
C ALA A 30 -7.67 -1.18 -13.61
N GLU A 31 -7.43 -2.20 -14.42
CA GLU A 31 -8.07 -2.34 -15.72
C GLU A 31 -9.58 -2.58 -15.54
N PRO A 32 -10.45 -1.90 -16.32
CA PRO A 32 -11.88 -2.14 -16.28
C PRO A 32 -12.22 -3.60 -16.61
N GLY A 33 -13.23 -4.16 -15.93
CA GLY A 33 -13.68 -5.54 -16.15
C GLY A 33 -13.19 -6.53 -15.09
N PHE A 34 -12.21 -6.13 -14.27
CA PHE A 34 -11.79 -6.85 -13.07
C PHE A 34 -12.22 -6.03 -11.85
N GLY A 35 -13.12 -6.55 -11.01
CA GLY A 35 -13.76 -5.78 -9.92
C GLY A 35 -15.28 -5.98 -9.89
N PRO A 36 -16.05 -5.17 -9.13
CA PRO A 36 -15.76 -3.78 -8.71
C PRO A 36 -14.98 -3.62 -7.39
N PHE A 37 -14.40 -2.43 -7.19
CA PHE A 37 -13.66 -2.04 -5.98
C PHE A 37 -14.34 -0.88 -5.23
N THR A 38 -14.38 -0.94 -3.89
CA THR A 38 -15.00 0.12 -3.06
C THR A 38 -14.27 1.45 -3.09
N ASN A 39 -12.98 1.43 -3.41
CA ASN A 39 -12.10 2.58 -3.42
C ASN A 39 -11.68 2.99 -4.84
N ASP A 40 -12.41 2.53 -5.85
CA ASP A 40 -12.28 3.04 -7.22
C ASP A 40 -12.61 4.53 -7.22
N ARG A 41 -11.62 5.32 -7.61
CA ARG A 41 -11.72 6.78 -7.67
C ARG A 41 -11.81 7.30 -9.10
N SER A 42 -11.84 6.42 -10.10
CA SER A 42 -11.83 6.80 -11.51
C SER A 42 -13.05 7.64 -11.87
N LEU A 43 -12.85 8.58 -12.81
CA LEU A 43 -13.94 9.38 -13.35
C LEU A 43 -14.68 8.58 -14.41
N SER A 44 -16.01 8.61 -14.35
CA SER A 44 -16.87 8.14 -15.41
C SER A 44 -16.67 8.95 -16.70
N LYS A 45 -17.09 8.38 -17.84
CA LYS A 45 -17.04 9.09 -19.14
C LYS A 45 -17.79 10.42 -19.08
N GLN A 46 -18.92 10.46 -18.37
CA GLN A 46 -19.74 11.64 -18.24
C GLN A 46 -19.04 12.72 -17.39
N GLU A 47 -18.41 12.35 -16.26
CA GLU A 47 -17.64 13.30 -15.45
C GLU A 47 -16.43 13.86 -16.20
N ILE A 48 -15.72 13.02 -16.96
CA ILE A 48 -14.63 13.48 -17.85
C ILE A 48 -15.18 14.48 -18.87
N GLN A 49 -16.29 14.15 -19.54
CA GLN A 49 -16.92 15.03 -20.52
C GLN A 49 -17.38 16.35 -19.90
N THR A 50 -17.92 16.34 -18.68
CA THR A 50 -18.28 17.56 -17.95
C THR A 50 -17.07 18.47 -17.75
N LEU A 51 -15.93 17.92 -17.30
CA LEU A 51 -14.71 18.70 -17.11
C LEU A 51 -14.14 19.21 -18.45
N VAL A 52 -14.13 18.37 -19.48
CA VAL A 52 -13.67 18.72 -20.83
C VAL A 52 -14.53 19.86 -21.41
N ALA A 53 -15.86 19.74 -21.36
CA ALA A 53 -16.79 20.73 -21.88
C ALA A 53 -16.70 22.07 -21.12
N TRP A 54 -16.47 22.03 -19.80
CA TRP A 54 -16.20 23.25 -19.03
C TRP A 54 -14.93 23.95 -19.53
N VAL A 55 -13.83 23.21 -19.77
CA VAL A 55 -12.58 23.78 -20.28
C VAL A 55 -12.75 24.33 -21.70
N GLU A 56 -13.43 23.59 -22.57
CA GLU A 56 -13.64 23.96 -23.98
C GLU A 56 -14.58 25.16 -24.16
N SER A 57 -15.52 25.36 -23.23
CA SER A 57 -16.38 26.56 -23.19
C SER A 57 -15.71 27.79 -22.55
N GLY A 58 -14.39 27.75 -22.33
CA GLY A 58 -13.61 28.88 -21.81
C GLY A 58 -13.41 28.85 -20.28
N ALA A 59 -13.70 27.72 -19.64
CA ALA A 59 -13.56 27.50 -18.20
C ALA A 59 -14.32 28.56 -17.39
N ALA A 60 -15.57 28.84 -17.77
CA ALA A 60 -16.37 29.90 -17.15
C ALA A 60 -16.56 29.68 -15.64
N GLU A 61 -16.60 30.78 -14.88
CA GLU A 61 -16.97 30.74 -13.46
C GLU A 61 -18.46 30.46 -13.34
N GLY A 62 -18.85 29.53 -12.45
CA GLY A 62 -20.26 29.24 -12.21
C GLY A 62 -21.00 30.47 -11.65
N HIS A 63 -22.25 30.68 -12.07
CA HIS A 63 -23.06 31.81 -11.61
C HIS A 63 -23.51 31.58 -10.17
N LEU A 64 -23.09 32.45 -9.25
CA LEU A 64 -23.57 32.49 -7.85
C LEU A 64 -24.91 33.21 -7.71
N ALA A 65 -25.79 33.11 -8.72
CA ALA A 65 -27.11 33.73 -8.64
C ALA A 65 -28.03 32.96 -7.69
N GLU A 66 -29.05 33.64 -7.17
CA GLU A 66 -30.08 33.04 -6.32
C GLU A 66 -30.71 31.83 -7.01
N GLY A 67 -30.74 30.67 -6.33
CA GLY A 67 -31.26 29.41 -6.87
C GLY A 67 -30.23 28.46 -7.49
N HIS A 68 -28.99 28.88 -7.72
CA HIS A 68 -27.91 27.97 -8.12
C HIS A 68 -27.24 27.31 -6.90
N PRO A 69 -26.63 26.12 -7.05
CA PRO A 69 -25.84 25.52 -5.98
C PRO A 69 -24.77 26.52 -5.53
N LYS A 70 -24.82 26.94 -4.26
CA LYS A 70 -23.74 27.74 -3.68
C LYS A 70 -22.42 27.02 -3.89
N ALA A 71 -21.33 27.77 -4.09
CA ALA A 71 -20.00 27.19 -4.10
C ALA A 71 -19.84 26.28 -2.87
N ALA A 72 -19.31 25.07 -3.09
CA ALA A 72 -19.04 24.15 -1.99
C ALA A 72 -18.19 24.89 -0.95
N PRO A 73 -18.50 24.77 0.35
CA PRO A 73 -17.68 25.38 1.37
C PRO A 73 -16.23 24.91 1.19
N ALA A 74 -15.28 25.83 1.37
CA ALA A 74 -13.87 25.48 1.26
C ALA A 74 -13.59 24.24 2.14
N PRO A 75 -12.97 23.19 1.58
CA PRO A 75 -12.72 21.97 2.35
C PRO A 75 -11.95 22.34 3.61
N ARG A 76 -12.50 21.95 4.75
CA ARG A 76 -11.78 21.97 6.02
C ARG A 76 -11.07 20.64 6.11
N TRP A 77 -9.79 20.64 5.78
CA TRP A 77 -8.94 19.52 6.16
C TRP A 77 -8.78 19.58 7.67
N GLU A 78 -9.43 18.66 8.36
CA GLU A 78 -9.18 18.49 9.78
C GLU A 78 -7.70 18.16 9.95
N GLY A 79 -6.98 19.01 10.69
CA GLY A 79 -5.65 18.66 11.14
C GLY A 79 -5.79 17.45 12.06
N GLY A 80 -5.40 16.26 11.61
CA GLY A 80 -5.76 15.08 12.38
C GLY A 80 -5.72 13.77 11.60
N TRP A 81 -6.55 12.84 12.05
CA TRP A 81 -6.67 11.50 11.52
C TRP A 81 -7.79 11.46 10.47
N ASN A 82 -7.61 10.70 9.41
CA ASN A 82 -8.63 10.35 8.41
C ASN A 82 -9.47 9.13 8.83
N ILE A 83 -9.21 8.59 10.02
CA ILE A 83 -10.03 7.60 10.75
C ILE A 83 -10.81 8.29 11.88
N ALA A 84 -11.75 7.57 12.50
CA ALA A 84 -12.35 8.06 13.75
C ALA A 84 -11.25 8.36 14.78
N ARG A 85 -11.54 9.21 15.78
CA ARG A 85 -10.57 9.55 16.83
C ARG A 85 -9.92 8.26 17.35
N PRO A 86 -8.59 8.09 17.24
CA PRO A 86 -7.93 6.87 17.68
C PRO A 86 -8.12 6.63 19.16
N ASP A 87 -8.41 5.38 19.52
CA ASP A 87 -8.42 4.91 20.90
C ASP A 87 -7.00 4.75 21.44
N SER A 88 -6.05 4.50 20.54
CA SER A 88 -4.62 4.42 20.86
C SER A 88 -3.78 5.01 19.74
N VAL A 89 -2.67 5.64 20.11
CA VAL A 89 -1.64 6.12 19.20
C VAL A 89 -0.31 5.55 19.65
N VAL A 90 0.39 4.86 18.75
CA VAL A 90 1.76 4.39 18.96
C VAL A 90 2.67 5.22 18.07
N GLU A 91 3.64 5.90 18.66
CA GLU A 91 4.56 6.81 17.98
C GLU A 91 6.00 6.32 18.12
N MET A 92 6.82 6.52 17.09
CA MET A 92 8.26 6.33 17.20
C MET A 92 8.78 7.18 18.36
N PRO A 93 9.46 6.62 19.37
CA PRO A 93 9.81 7.39 20.57
C PRO A 93 10.93 8.40 20.30
N ILE A 94 11.72 8.20 19.25
CA ILE A 94 12.83 9.07 18.85
C ILE A 94 12.67 9.39 17.37
N ALA A 95 12.76 10.67 17.03
CA ALA A 95 12.79 11.09 15.63
C ALA A 95 14.04 10.55 14.93
N PHE A 96 13.85 9.89 13.79
CA PHE A 96 14.95 9.44 12.95
C PHE A 96 15.51 10.65 12.20
N ARG A 97 16.83 10.88 12.27
CA ARG A 97 17.51 11.95 11.54
C ARG A 97 18.00 11.43 10.20
N LEU A 98 17.56 12.08 9.12
CA LEU A 98 17.91 11.74 7.76
C LEU A 98 19.05 12.62 7.23
N PRO A 99 19.99 12.04 6.44
CA PRO A 99 20.95 12.83 5.69
C PRO A 99 20.27 13.62 4.57
N ALA A 100 20.97 14.61 4.02
CA ALA A 100 20.47 15.40 2.90
C ALA A 100 20.41 14.61 1.58
N LYS A 101 21.34 13.66 1.38
CA LYS A 101 21.54 12.88 0.15
C LYS A 101 22.04 11.49 0.49
N GLY A 102 22.09 10.62 -0.53
CA GLY A 102 22.55 9.24 -0.41
C GLY A 102 21.42 8.29 -0.04
N ASP A 103 21.77 7.02 0.09
CA ASP A 103 20.82 5.95 0.32
C ASP A 103 20.63 5.74 1.82
N VAL A 104 19.41 5.38 2.21
CA VAL A 104 19.07 5.05 3.59
C VAL A 104 18.59 3.61 3.60
N ASP A 105 19.31 2.73 4.30
CA ASP A 105 18.84 1.36 4.55
C ASP A 105 17.46 1.41 5.24
N TYR A 106 16.64 0.40 5.01
CA TYR A 106 15.37 0.25 5.74
C TYR A 106 15.63 0.29 7.26
N GLN A 107 14.93 1.18 7.93
CA GLN A 107 15.02 1.33 9.38
C GLN A 107 13.89 0.57 10.04
N TYR A 108 14.22 -0.31 10.98
CA TYR A 108 13.24 -1.04 11.78
C TYR A 108 13.22 -0.43 13.18
N ILE A 109 12.09 0.16 13.57
CA ILE A 109 11.91 0.74 14.90
C ILE A 109 10.87 -0.08 15.64
N VAL A 110 11.31 -0.82 16.66
CA VAL A 110 10.44 -1.60 17.55
C VAL A 110 9.83 -0.65 18.58
N VAL A 111 8.50 -0.58 18.66
CA VAL A 111 7.78 0.28 19.61
C VAL A 111 6.80 -0.56 20.43
N PRO A 112 7.02 -0.73 21.75
CA PRO A 112 6.09 -1.43 22.61
C PRO A 112 4.72 -0.76 22.62
N THR A 113 3.65 -1.55 22.47
CA THR A 113 2.28 -1.02 22.50
C THR A 113 1.84 -0.62 23.92
N GLY A 114 2.40 -1.30 24.94
CA GLY A 114 1.94 -1.17 26.32
C GLY A 114 0.57 -1.81 26.58
N PHE A 115 0.00 -2.55 25.63
CA PHE A 115 -1.31 -3.17 25.80
C PHE A 115 -1.26 -4.31 26.82
N THR A 116 -2.10 -4.23 27.85
CA THR A 116 -2.27 -5.26 28.88
C THR A 116 -3.37 -6.26 28.56
N GLU A 117 -4.17 -5.98 27.52
CA GLU A 117 -5.25 -6.82 27.02
C GLU A 117 -5.20 -6.88 25.49
N ASP A 118 -5.74 -7.96 24.93
CA ASP A 118 -5.79 -8.15 23.48
C ASP A 118 -6.65 -7.07 22.81
N LYS A 119 -6.20 -6.58 21.65
CA LYS A 119 -6.87 -5.51 20.92
C LYS A 119 -7.28 -5.95 19.52
N TRP A 120 -8.54 -5.68 19.19
CA TRP A 120 -9.09 -5.81 17.84
C TRP A 120 -9.09 -4.45 17.16
N VAL A 121 -8.23 -4.26 16.16
CA VAL A 121 -8.09 -2.99 15.43
C VAL A 121 -8.97 -3.00 14.18
N GLN A 122 -9.99 -2.15 14.16
CA GLN A 122 -10.93 -2.02 13.03
C GLN A 122 -10.50 -0.94 12.03
N MET A 123 -9.76 0.07 12.49
CA MET A 123 -9.17 1.09 11.61
C MET A 123 -7.74 1.38 12.04
N ALA A 124 -6.87 1.59 11.06
CA ALA A 124 -5.48 1.99 11.29
C ALA A 124 -5.05 3.05 10.28
N GLU A 125 -4.30 4.03 10.74
CA GLU A 125 -3.70 5.06 9.90
C GLU A 125 -2.30 5.38 10.40
N LEU A 126 -1.31 5.30 9.52
CA LEU A 126 0.02 5.83 9.78
C LEU A 126 0.09 7.26 9.29
N ARG A 127 0.65 8.13 10.13
CA ARG A 127 0.93 9.52 9.81
C ARG A 127 2.43 9.75 9.92
N PRO A 128 3.11 10.05 8.81
CA PRO A 128 4.47 10.54 8.83
C PRO A 128 4.59 11.82 9.65
N GLY A 129 5.65 11.95 10.44
CA GLY A 129 6.03 13.24 11.00
C GLY A 129 6.52 14.19 9.90
N ASN A 130 7.16 13.64 8.88
CA ASN A 130 7.59 14.33 7.68
C ASN A 130 7.20 13.55 6.39
N PRO A 131 6.04 13.84 5.78
CA PRO A 131 5.57 13.12 4.60
C PRO A 131 6.43 13.37 3.35
N ALA A 132 7.33 14.36 3.35
CA ALA A 132 8.20 14.63 2.20
C ALA A 132 9.31 13.60 2.05
N VAL A 133 9.69 12.90 3.12
CA VAL A 133 10.81 11.93 3.13
C VAL A 133 10.39 10.48 3.36
N VAL A 134 9.20 10.21 3.92
CA VAL A 134 8.68 8.84 4.04
C VAL A 134 8.16 8.38 2.68
N HIS A 135 8.91 7.49 2.02
CA HIS A 135 8.51 6.93 0.73
C HIS A 135 7.46 5.84 0.92
N HIS A 136 7.68 4.93 1.87
CA HIS A 136 6.64 4.05 2.40
C HIS A 136 7.01 3.59 3.82
N ALA A 137 6.02 3.06 4.52
CA ALA A 137 6.22 2.43 5.82
C ALA A 137 5.33 1.19 5.94
N VAL A 138 5.85 0.13 6.55
CA VAL A 138 5.08 -1.06 6.92
C VAL A 138 5.07 -1.16 8.43
N VAL A 139 3.88 -1.30 9.02
CA VAL A 139 3.73 -1.50 10.45
C VAL A 139 3.44 -2.98 10.69
N TYR A 140 4.41 -3.71 11.21
CA TYR A 140 4.24 -5.12 11.57
C TYR A 140 3.81 -5.26 13.03
N ILE A 141 3.07 -6.32 13.31
CA ILE A 141 2.68 -6.74 14.66
C ILE A 141 3.68 -7.80 15.10
N ARG A 142 4.58 -7.45 16.03
CA ARG A 142 5.54 -8.40 16.61
C ARG A 142 4.97 -8.92 17.93
N GLU A 143 4.41 -10.12 17.89
CA GLU A 143 3.80 -10.75 19.06
C GLU A 143 4.85 -11.11 20.14
N PRO A 144 4.45 -11.20 21.42
CA PRO A 144 5.34 -11.64 22.50
C PRO A 144 6.02 -12.97 22.19
N GLY A 145 7.31 -13.07 22.49
CA GLY A 145 8.11 -14.27 22.23
C GLY A 145 8.58 -14.43 20.79
N SER A 146 8.27 -13.49 19.89
CA SER A 146 8.80 -13.47 18.53
C SER A 146 10.33 -13.40 18.53
N SER A 147 10.98 -14.27 17.74
CA SER A 147 12.43 -14.27 17.53
C SER A 147 12.89 -13.26 16.46
N TRP A 148 11.97 -12.48 15.91
CA TRP A 148 12.25 -11.54 14.83
C TRP A 148 12.88 -10.24 15.38
N LEU A 149 13.99 -9.83 14.77
CA LEU A 149 14.83 -8.71 15.19
C LEU A 149 15.31 -8.87 16.65
N PRO A 150 16.04 -9.96 16.96
CA PRO A 150 16.40 -10.30 18.34
C PRO A 150 17.28 -9.25 19.02
N ASP A 151 18.12 -8.55 18.25
CA ASP A 151 19.05 -7.53 18.75
C ASP A 151 18.47 -6.10 18.69
N ALA A 152 17.27 -5.93 18.15
CA ALA A 152 16.65 -4.61 18.06
C ALA A 152 16.18 -4.13 19.43
N LYS A 153 16.68 -2.97 19.85
CA LYS A 153 16.28 -2.32 21.11
C LYS A 153 15.04 -1.46 20.89
N PRO A 154 14.05 -1.47 21.80
CA PRO A 154 12.88 -0.60 21.70
C PRO A 154 13.24 0.86 21.45
N GLY A 155 12.63 1.45 20.43
CA GLY A 155 12.77 2.85 20.05
C GLY A 155 14.04 3.23 19.30
N ILE A 156 15.02 2.32 19.20
CA ILE A 156 16.27 2.59 18.50
C ILE A 156 16.16 2.09 17.06
N PRO A 157 16.45 2.93 16.06
CA PRO A 157 16.54 2.49 14.67
C PRO A 157 17.53 1.33 14.54
N TYR A 158 17.04 0.24 13.95
CA TYR A 158 17.81 -0.97 13.75
C TYR A 158 17.86 -1.32 12.27
N VAL A 159 19.04 -1.72 11.82
CA VAL A 159 19.26 -2.29 10.50
C VAL A 159 19.70 -3.74 10.72
N PRO A 160 18.99 -4.74 10.17
CA PRO A 160 19.40 -6.14 10.26
C PRO A 160 20.83 -6.35 9.71
N PRO A 161 21.59 -7.31 10.25
CA PRO A 161 22.96 -7.56 9.80
C PRO A 161 22.98 -8.04 8.34
N GLY A 162 24.05 -7.75 7.63
CA GLY A 162 24.24 -8.17 6.23
C GLY A 162 25.27 -7.29 5.52
N ARG A 163 26.07 -7.90 4.65
CA ARG A 163 27.12 -7.20 3.90
C ARG A 163 26.53 -6.33 2.79
N THR A 164 25.45 -6.80 2.18
CA THR A 164 24.74 -6.09 1.10
C THR A 164 23.38 -5.60 1.59
N ALA A 165 22.83 -4.55 0.95
CA ALA A 165 21.49 -4.05 1.27
C ALA A 165 20.42 -5.15 1.10
N ARG A 166 20.57 -6.00 0.08
CA ARG A 166 19.72 -7.18 -0.14
C ARG A 166 19.79 -8.18 1.02
N GLU A 167 20.99 -8.53 1.49
CA GLU A 167 21.13 -9.43 2.65
C GLU A 167 20.45 -8.84 3.89
N ARG A 168 20.61 -7.54 4.14
CA ARG A 168 19.96 -6.84 5.27
C ARG A 168 18.43 -6.86 5.15
N LEU A 169 17.89 -6.66 3.95
CA LEU A 169 16.45 -6.77 3.69
C LEU A 169 15.94 -8.20 3.96
N LEU A 170 16.63 -9.21 3.43
CA LEU A 170 16.26 -10.62 3.62
C LEU A 170 16.34 -11.03 5.09
N ASN A 171 17.39 -10.62 5.80
CA ASN A 171 17.54 -10.88 7.24
C ASN A 171 16.53 -10.10 8.10
N GLY A 172 15.96 -9.01 7.57
CA GLY A 172 14.84 -8.28 8.18
C GLY A 172 13.46 -8.84 7.84
N SER A 173 13.36 -9.84 6.96
CA SER A 173 12.08 -10.41 6.52
C SER A 173 11.38 -11.17 7.64
N THR A 174 10.06 -11.29 7.53
CA THR A 174 9.21 -11.81 8.61
C THR A 174 7.94 -12.48 8.11
N THR A 175 7.38 -13.36 8.92
CA THR A 175 6.05 -13.96 8.73
C THR A 175 5.00 -13.32 9.63
N ASN A 176 5.40 -12.37 10.48
CA ASN A 176 4.50 -11.62 11.35
C ASN A 176 3.39 -10.93 10.54
N ASP A 177 2.26 -10.64 11.17
CA ASP A 177 1.17 -9.97 10.48
C ASP A 177 1.48 -8.48 10.28
N ILE A 178 0.92 -7.90 9.22
CA ILE A 178 1.05 -6.48 8.91
C ILE A 178 -0.19 -5.81 9.47
N LEU A 179 -0.05 -4.78 10.30
CA LEU A 179 -1.18 -3.95 10.71
C LEU A 179 -1.66 -3.10 9.55
N MET A 180 -0.74 -2.42 8.86
CA MET A 180 -1.05 -1.58 7.70
C MET A 180 0.20 -1.22 6.88
N VAL A 181 0.01 -0.78 5.64
CA VAL A 181 1.06 -0.25 4.75
C VAL A 181 0.75 1.19 4.34
N TYR A 182 1.71 2.09 4.54
CA TYR A 182 1.63 3.47 4.11
C TYR A 182 2.47 3.68 2.86
N ALA A 183 1.87 4.26 1.84
CA ALA A 183 2.54 4.92 0.74
C ALA A 183 1.80 6.25 0.45
N PRO A 184 2.47 7.30 -0.05
CA PRO A 184 1.80 8.53 -0.46
C PRO A 184 0.60 8.26 -1.37
N GLY A 185 -0.57 8.75 -0.99
CA GLY A 185 -1.81 8.55 -1.74
C GLY A 185 -2.68 7.36 -1.29
N ASN A 186 -2.20 6.55 -0.35
CA ASN A 186 -3.02 5.53 0.31
C ASN A 186 -4.07 6.15 1.22
N ILE A 187 -5.20 5.46 1.30
CA ILE A 187 -6.25 5.73 2.27
C ILE A 187 -6.02 4.86 3.53
N PRO A 188 -6.47 5.31 4.71
CA PRO A 188 -6.36 4.50 5.93
C PRO A 188 -7.02 3.13 5.79
N GLU A 189 -6.54 2.17 6.57
CA GLU A 189 -7.23 0.89 6.72
C GLU A 189 -8.53 1.08 7.49
N LYS A 190 -9.61 0.57 6.91
CA LYS A 190 -10.96 0.61 7.47
C LYS A 190 -11.67 -0.67 7.06
N TRP A 191 -11.74 -1.63 7.98
CA TRP A 191 -12.47 -2.87 7.73
C TRP A 191 -13.95 -2.74 8.14
N ALA A 192 -14.81 -3.49 7.47
CA ALA A 192 -16.25 -3.48 7.76
C ALA A 192 -16.55 -3.96 9.20
N ALA A 193 -17.76 -3.67 9.71
CA ALA A 193 -18.20 -4.20 10.99
C ALA A 193 -18.06 -5.74 11.04
N GLY A 194 -17.51 -6.25 12.15
CA GLY A 194 -17.24 -7.68 12.32
C GLY A 194 -15.92 -8.18 11.72
N LEU A 195 -15.11 -7.29 11.11
CA LEU A 195 -13.74 -7.54 10.67
C LEU A 195 -12.77 -6.63 11.43
N ALA A 196 -11.66 -7.20 11.90
CA ALA A 196 -10.56 -6.42 12.48
C ALA A 196 -9.24 -7.21 12.42
N LYS A 197 -8.12 -6.50 12.48
CA LYS A 197 -6.82 -7.11 12.79
C LYS A 197 -6.67 -7.31 14.29
N PHE A 198 -5.84 -8.26 14.69
CA PHE A 198 -5.64 -8.62 16.08
C PHE A 198 -4.22 -8.26 16.54
N ILE A 199 -4.12 -7.59 17.68
CA ILE A 199 -2.85 -7.33 18.37
C ILE A 199 -2.95 -7.98 19.75
N LYS A 200 -2.12 -9.00 19.99
CA LYS A 200 -2.03 -9.66 21.29
C LYS A 200 -1.50 -8.71 22.36
N ALA A 201 -1.98 -8.81 23.59
CA ALA A 201 -1.41 -8.10 24.74
C ALA A 201 0.12 -8.29 24.80
N GLY A 202 0.84 -7.22 25.10
CA GLY A 202 2.31 -7.22 25.17
C GLY A 202 3.03 -7.22 23.82
N SER A 203 2.33 -7.16 22.69
CA SER A 203 2.98 -7.05 21.37
C SER A 203 3.71 -5.72 21.20
N ASP A 204 4.75 -5.71 20.37
CA ASP A 204 5.35 -4.51 19.81
C ASP A 204 4.76 -4.22 18.43
N LEU A 205 4.76 -2.94 18.03
CA LEU A 205 4.64 -2.55 16.63
C LEU A 205 6.02 -2.25 16.07
N VAL A 206 6.36 -2.86 14.95
CA VAL A 206 7.63 -2.60 14.26
C VAL A 206 7.36 -1.72 13.04
N PHE A 207 7.88 -0.50 13.09
CA PHE A 207 7.86 0.43 11.98
C PHE A 207 9.05 0.11 11.07
N GLN A 208 8.79 -0.53 9.94
CA GLN A 208 9.76 -0.69 8.85
C GLN A 208 9.64 0.54 7.94
N MET A 209 10.59 1.46 8.06
CA MET A 209 10.57 2.76 7.39
C MET A 209 11.50 2.77 6.18
N HIS A 210 10.97 3.14 5.02
CA HIS A 210 11.75 3.43 3.83
C HIS A 210 11.73 4.93 3.55
N TYR A 211 12.91 5.54 3.62
CA TYR A 211 13.10 6.96 3.47
C TYR A 211 13.77 7.31 2.14
N THR A 212 13.38 8.43 1.55
CA THR A 212 14.07 9.02 0.39
C THR A 212 14.53 10.44 0.73
N PRO A 213 15.85 10.68 0.90
CA PRO A 213 16.37 12.02 1.13
C PRO A 213 15.97 13.04 0.05
N LYS A 214 15.70 14.28 0.47
CA LYS A 214 15.19 15.36 -0.40
C LYS A 214 16.13 16.57 -0.45
N GLY A 215 17.44 16.35 -0.41
CA GLY A 215 18.45 17.39 -0.62
C GLY A 215 18.79 18.26 0.61
N HIS A 216 18.17 18.01 1.76
CA HIS A 216 18.40 18.75 3.01
C HIS A 216 18.29 17.81 4.21
N VAL A 217 19.07 18.07 5.26
CA VAL A 217 19.01 17.30 6.50
C VAL A 217 17.67 17.56 7.17
N THR A 218 16.99 16.50 7.57
CA THR A 218 15.66 16.58 8.19
C THR A 218 15.45 15.40 9.13
N SER A 219 14.27 15.28 9.71
CA SER A 219 13.89 14.16 10.55
C SER A 219 12.45 13.73 10.31
N ASP A 220 12.15 12.51 10.68
CA ASP A 220 10.79 11.97 10.71
C ASP A 220 10.53 11.27 12.05
N GLN A 221 9.31 11.46 12.56
CA GLN A 221 8.80 10.77 13.74
C GLN A 221 7.37 10.34 13.41
N SER A 222 7.27 9.16 12.83
CA SER A 222 6.00 8.61 12.38
C SER A 222 5.21 8.01 13.54
N ARG A 223 3.88 8.04 13.42
CA ARG A 223 2.95 7.44 14.38
C ARG A 223 1.82 6.69 13.69
N VAL A 224 1.26 5.70 14.35
CA VAL A 224 0.07 4.97 13.92
C VAL A 224 -1.06 5.18 14.91
N GLY A 225 -2.22 5.62 14.40
CA GLY A 225 -3.47 5.70 15.15
C GLY A 225 -4.30 4.45 14.90
N MET A 226 -4.91 3.93 15.95
CA MET A 226 -5.75 2.74 15.91
C MET A 226 -7.12 3.03 16.53
N VAL A 227 -8.17 2.56 15.85
CA VAL A 227 -9.54 2.52 16.38
C VAL A 227 -9.91 1.07 16.62
N PHE A 228 -10.33 0.75 17.83
CA PHE A 228 -10.65 -0.61 18.22
C PHE A 228 -12.09 -0.99 17.87
N ALA A 229 -12.32 -2.26 17.57
CA ALA A 229 -13.65 -2.80 17.36
C ALA A 229 -14.45 -2.72 18.67
N ARG A 230 -15.70 -2.27 18.59
CA ARG A 230 -16.59 -2.13 19.77
C ARG A 230 -17.05 -3.45 20.36
N ALA A 231 -16.98 -4.52 19.58
CA ALA A 231 -17.30 -5.89 19.98
C ALA A 231 -16.26 -6.81 19.36
N THR A 232 -16.07 -7.99 19.95
CA THR A 232 -15.22 -9.04 19.38
C THR A 232 -15.71 -9.35 17.95
N PRO A 233 -14.85 -9.22 16.93
CA PRO A 233 -15.23 -9.47 15.55
C PRO A 233 -15.46 -10.97 15.34
N GLY A 234 -16.38 -11.32 14.43
CA GLY A 234 -16.57 -12.70 14.02
C GLY A 234 -15.43 -13.24 13.15
N ARG A 235 -14.63 -12.35 12.52
CA ARG A 235 -13.51 -12.72 11.66
C ARG A 235 -12.29 -11.83 11.87
N ARG A 236 -11.10 -12.43 11.90
CA ARG A 236 -9.80 -11.76 11.91
C ARG A 236 -9.36 -11.47 10.49
N VAL A 237 -8.82 -10.28 10.26
CA VAL A 237 -8.12 -9.96 9.01
C VAL A 237 -6.63 -10.26 9.18
N ILE A 238 -6.03 -10.93 8.20
CA ILE A 238 -4.58 -11.15 8.12
C ILE A 238 -4.09 -10.75 6.73
N THR A 239 -2.85 -10.29 6.64
CA THR A 239 -2.22 -9.98 5.35
C THR A 239 -1.35 -11.16 4.91
N LEU A 240 -1.62 -11.66 3.72
CA LEU A 240 -0.84 -12.69 3.04
C LEU A 240 0.03 -12.04 1.95
N GLN A 241 1.10 -12.72 1.57
CA GLN A 241 2.02 -12.24 0.54
C GLN A 241 2.48 -13.39 -0.35
N LEU A 242 2.56 -13.14 -1.64
CA LEU A 242 3.22 -13.99 -2.63
C LEU A 242 4.31 -13.16 -3.30
N GLY A 243 5.56 -13.58 -3.17
CA GLY A 243 6.69 -12.86 -3.76
C GLY A 243 7.71 -13.81 -4.38
N ASN A 244 8.52 -13.26 -5.28
CA ASN A 244 9.63 -13.95 -5.92
C ASN A 244 10.89 -13.11 -5.78
N ASP A 245 11.90 -13.62 -5.08
CA ASP A 245 13.15 -12.92 -4.79
C ASP A 245 14.35 -13.49 -5.59
N ARG A 246 14.10 -14.39 -6.55
CA ARG A 246 15.13 -15.15 -7.29
C ARG A 246 15.26 -14.75 -8.76
N PHE A 247 14.43 -13.84 -9.24
CA PHE A 247 14.43 -13.45 -10.65
C PHE A 247 15.66 -12.62 -11.04
N VAL A 248 15.91 -12.57 -12.35
CA VAL A 248 16.86 -11.66 -12.99
C VAL A 248 16.20 -11.11 -14.24
N ILE A 249 15.99 -9.80 -14.29
CA ILE A 249 15.47 -9.11 -15.47
C ILE A 249 16.66 -8.82 -16.39
N PRO A 250 16.70 -9.37 -17.62
CA PRO A 250 17.78 -9.10 -18.55
C PRO A 250 17.84 -7.61 -18.96
N PRO A 251 19.03 -7.10 -19.31
CA PRO A 251 19.18 -5.80 -19.96
C PRO A 251 18.29 -5.69 -21.19
N GLY A 252 17.67 -4.53 -21.40
CA GLY A 252 16.91 -4.22 -22.61
C GLY A 252 15.56 -4.93 -22.77
N ASP A 253 15.19 -5.90 -21.92
CA ASP A 253 13.92 -6.64 -22.03
C ASP A 253 12.72 -5.73 -21.76
N PRO A 254 11.83 -5.47 -22.75
CA PRO A 254 10.72 -4.53 -22.58
C PRO A 254 9.50 -5.13 -21.87
N ASN A 255 9.50 -6.44 -21.57
CA ASN A 255 8.33 -7.12 -21.05
C ASN A 255 8.66 -8.41 -20.28
N HIS A 256 9.63 -8.34 -19.37
CA HIS A 256 10.09 -9.49 -18.61
C HIS A 256 9.03 -9.96 -17.60
N ARG A 257 8.68 -11.25 -17.62
CA ARG A 257 7.64 -11.83 -16.76
C ARG A 257 8.24 -12.49 -15.53
N VAL A 258 7.74 -12.15 -14.34
CA VAL A 258 8.06 -12.80 -13.06
C VAL A 258 6.76 -13.21 -12.38
N GLU A 259 6.72 -14.38 -11.77
CA GLU A 259 5.52 -14.87 -11.09
C GLU A 259 5.83 -15.52 -9.75
N ALA A 260 4.79 -15.57 -8.91
CA ALA A 260 4.73 -16.35 -7.69
C ALA A 260 3.32 -16.92 -7.55
N TRP A 261 3.18 -18.14 -7.03
CA TRP A 261 1.88 -18.73 -6.75
C TRP A 261 1.92 -19.56 -5.46
N GLY A 262 0.75 -19.73 -4.85
CA GLY A 262 0.58 -20.55 -3.65
C GLY A 262 -0.87 -21.00 -3.49
N ALA A 263 -1.07 -22.06 -2.71
CA ALA A 263 -2.41 -22.55 -2.37
C ALA A 263 -2.80 -22.11 -0.97
N LEU A 264 -4.07 -21.75 -0.78
CA LEU A 264 -4.60 -21.44 0.54
C LEU A 264 -4.65 -22.71 1.41
N PRO A 265 -4.08 -22.71 2.61
CA PRO A 265 -4.09 -23.87 3.52
C PRO A 265 -5.47 -24.14 4.14
N ASN A 266 -6.26 -23.09 4.36
CA ASN A 266 -7.58 -23.14 4.97
C ASN A 266 -8.53 -22.18 4.23
N ASP A 267 -9.84 -22.35 4.45
CA ASP A 267 -10.87 -21.45 3.93
C ASP A 267 -10.61 -20.00 4.40
N ALA A 268 -10.79 -19.04 3.50
CA ALA A 268 -10.62 -17.61 3.80
C ALA A 268 -11.55 -16.76 2.92
N THR A 269 -11.73 -15.50 3.24
CA THR A 269 -12.44 -14.54 2.37
C THR A 269 -11.49 -13.45 1.93
N LEU A 270 -11.19 -13.36 0.65
CA LEU A 270 -10.35 -12.34 0.07
C LEU A 270 -11.01 -10.96 0.13
N LEU A 271 -10.27 -9.95 0.58
CA LEU A 271 -10.78 -8.59 0.83
C LEU A 271 -10.15 -7.55 -0.08
N SER A 272 -8.85 -7.61 -0.28
CA SER A 272 -8.11 -6.56 -0.98
C SER A 272 -6.81 -7.07 -1.59
N PHE A 273 -6.25 -6.27 -2.48
CA PHE A 273 -4.94 -6.47 -3.10
C PHE A 273 -4.05 -5.24 -2.90
N PHE A 274 -2.75 -5.45 -2.84
CA PHE A 274 -1.73 -4.40 -2.82
C PHE A 274 -0.49 -4.90 -3.59
N PRO A 275 -0.42 -4.70 -4.92
CA PRO A 275 0.75 -5.06 -5.71
C PRO A 275 1.93 -4.12 -5.43
N HIS A 276 3.12 -4.67 -5.35
CA HIS A 276 4.34 -3.91 -5.13
C HIS A 276 5.47 -4.32 -6.09
N MET A 277 5.97 -3.31 -6.81
CA MET A 277 7.13 -3.33 -7.71
C MET A 277 7.86 -1.98 -7.66
N HIS A 278 9.08 -1.92 -8.19
CA HIS A 278 9.86 -0.68 -8.28
C HIS A 278 9.73 -0.01 -9.67
N LEU A 279 10.75 0.74 -10.08
CA LEU A 279 10.71 1.70 -11.19
C LEU A 279 10.44 1.07 -12.56
N ARG A 280 10.84 -0.19 -12.78
CA ARG A 280 10.65 -0.92 -14.05
C ARG A 280 9.33 -1.65 -14.11
N GLY A 281 8.54 -1.63 -13.03
CA GLY A 281 7.22 -2.22 -13.00
C GLY A 281 6.32 -1.71 -14.13
N LYS A 282 5.82 -2.63 -14.97
CA LYS A 282 4.98 -2.34 -16.14
C LYS A 282 3.52 -2.70 -15.93
N SER A 283 3.25 -3.89 -15.39
CA SER A 283 1.92 -4.33 -14.99
C SER A 283 1.98 -5.39 -13.89
N PHE A 284 0.88 -5.57 -13.17
CA PHE A 284 0.75 -6.59 -12.13
C PHE A 284 -0.63 -7.23 -12.17
N GLU A 285 -0.69 -8.56 -12.02
CA GLU A 285 -1.93 -9.33 -12.07
C GLU A 285 -2.07 -10.25 -10.86
N TYR A 286 -3.30 -10.40 -10.39
CA TYR A 286 -3.71 -11.43 -9.43
C TYR A 286 -4.71 -12.36 -10.12
N ASN A 287 -4.41 -13.66 -10.10
CA ASN A 287 -5.23 -14.69 -10.73
C ASN A 287 -5.58 -15.79 -9.71
N ILE A 288 -6.72 -16.44 -9.93
CA ILE A 288 -6.94 -17.81 -9.44
C ILE A 288 -6.54 -18.78 -10.55
N ILE A 289 -5.72 -19.77 -10.21
CA ILE A 289 -5.44 -20.91 -11.08
C ILE A 289 -6.55 -21.93 -10.85
N GLU A 290 -7.45 -22.05 -11.83
CA GLU A 290 -8.55 -23.00 -11.82
C GLU A 290 -8.02 -24.45 -11.97
N PRO A 291 -8.81 -25.49 -11.63
CA PRO A 291 -8.37 -26.89 -11.72
C PRO A 291 -7.92 -27.34 -13.13
N ASP A 292 -8.44 -26.70 -14.17
CA ASP A 292 -8.07 -26.90 -15.59
C ASP A 292 -6.82 -26.10 -16.02
N ASN A 293 -6.13 -25.46 -15.07
CA ASN A 293 -5.01 -24.51 -15.27
C ASN A 293 -5.37 -23.20 -15.98
N ARG A 294 -6.66 -22.92 -16.21
CA ARG A 294 -7.08 -21.60 -16.69
C ARG A 294 -6.88 -20.56 -15.60
N ARG A 295 -6.49 -19.35 -15.99
CA ARG A 295 -6.37 -18.22 -15.07
C ARG A 295 -7.67 -17.44 -15.07
N ARG A 296 -8.23 -17.23 -13.88
CA ARG A 296 -9.29 -16.25 -13.65
C ARG A 296 -8.70 -15.03 -12.99
N THR A 297 -8.54 -13.97 -13.76
CA THR A 297 -8.00 -12.70 -13.28
C THR A 297 -8.97 -12.02 -12.32
N LEU A 298 -8.47 -11.63 -11.16
CA LEU A 298 -9.19 -10.90 -10.11
C LEU A 298 -8.86 -9.41 -10.11
N LEU A 299 -7.61 -9.08 -10.44
CA LEU A 299 -7.11 -7.72 -10.60
C LEU A 299 -6.02 -7.72 -11.66
N ARG A 300 -6.06 -6.75 -12.56
CA ARG A 300 -4.95 -6.37 -13.44
C ARG A 300 -4.68 -4.89 -13.26
N VAL A 301 -3.44 -4.53 -12.96
CA VAL A 301 -2.96 -3.15 -12.84
C VAL A 301 -2.09 -2.85 -14.05
N GLN A 302 -2.58 -2.00 -14.95
CA GLN A 302 -1.89 -1.66 -16.20
C GLN A 302 -2.28 -0.26 -16.72
N PRO A 303 -1.30 0.65 -16.92
CA PRO A 303 0.09 0.53 -16.53
C PRO A 303 0.26 0.55 -15.00
N TYR A 304 1.24 -0.19 -14.48
CA TYR A 304 1.70 0.01 -13.11
C TYR A 304 2.42 1.36 -12.97
N ASN A 305 2.24 2.02 -11.84
CA ASN A 305 2.87 3.32 -11.57
C ASN A 305 3.54 3.30 -10.20
N PHE A 306 4.87 3.31 -10.18
CA PHE A 306 5.67 3.28 -8.95
C PHE A 306 5.36 4.41 -7.96
N HIS A 307 4.96 5.58 -8.45
CA HIS A 307 4.61 6.73 -7.61
C HIS A 307 3.21 6.63 -6.98
N TRP A 308 2.40 5.67 -7.43
CA TRP A 308 1.04 5.42 -6.95
C TRP A 308 0.85 3.94 -6.61
N GLN A 309 1.37 3.54 -5.45
CA GLN A 309 1.22 2.18 -4.92
C GLN A 309 -0.07 2.11 -4.12
N LEU A 310 -1.14 1.65 -4.77
CA LEU A 310 -2.50 1.71 -4.22
C LEU A 310 -2.99 0.34 -3.74
N SER A 311 -3.81 0.34 -2.70
CA SER A 311 -4.65 -0.82 -2.35
C SER A 311 -5.88 -0.87 -3.26
N TYR A 312 -6.36 -2.08 -3.57
CA TYR A 312 -7.58 -2.33 -4.34
C TYR A 312 -8.52 -3.18 -3.50
N ARG A 313 -9.60 -2.58 -2.96
CA ARG A 313 -10.49 -3.21 -1.98
C ARG A 313 -11.74 -3.74 -2.69
N LEU A 314 -11.94 -5.05 -2.69
CA LEU A 314 -13.08 -5.67 -3.35
C LEU A 314 -14.38 -5.10 -2.79
N ASN A 315 -15.30 -4.70 -3.67
CA ASN A 315 -16.65 -4.32 -3.27
C ASN A 315 -17.42 -5.51 -2.70
N GLN A 316 -17.20 -6.69 -3.27
CA GLN A 316 -17.73 -7.95 -2.78
C GLN A 316 -16.56 -8.83 -2.34
N PRO A 317 -16.34 -9.01 -1.03
CA PRO A 317 -15.37 -9.97 -0.52
C PRO A 317 -15.60 -11.35 -1.13
N LEU A 318 -14.53 -12.02 -1.56
CA LEU A 318 -14.59 -13.27 -2.31
C LEU A 318 -14.26 -14.46 -1.40
N PRO A 319 -15.21 -15.35 -1.07
CA PRO A 319 -14.93 -16.58 -0.35
C PRO A 319 -14.02 -17.50 -1.19
N LEU A 320 -12.95 -18.00 -0.58
CA LEU A 320 -11.99 -18.91 -1.16
C LEU A 320 -11.92 -20.17 -0.31
N LYS A 321 -11.90 -21.33 -0.97
CA LYS A 321 -11.78 -22.63 -0.31
C LYS A 321 -10.32 -23.00 -0.09
N ALA A 322 -10.06 -23.80 0.94
CA ALA A 322 -8.77 -24.47 1.10
C ALA A 322 -8.37 -25.17 -0.22
N GLY A 323 -7.10 -25.07 -0.58
CA GLY A 323 -6.56 -25.55 -1.86
C GLY A 323 -6.69 -24.58 -3.04
N THR A 324 -7.45 -23.47 -2.91
CA THR A 324 -7.51 -22.44 -3.97
C THR A 324 -6.10 -21.92 -4.26
N LYS A 325 -5.67 -21.98 -5.52
CA LYS A 325 -4.36 -21.50 -5.96
C LYS A 325 -4.48 -20.05 -6.40
N ILE A 326 -3.71 -19.16 -5.76
CA ILE A 326 -3.57 -17.76 -6.13
C ILE A 326 -2.22 -17.60 -6.82
N GLU A 327 -2.20 -16.86 -7.93
CA GLU A 327 -1.01 -16.52 -8.72
C GLU A 327 -0.91 -15.00 -8.80
N CYS A 328 0.30 -14.49 -8.59
CA CYS A 328 0.68 -13.11 -8.82
C CYS A 328 1.65 -13.07 -10.00
N VAL A 329 1.42 -12.19 -10.97
CA VAL A 329 2.26 -12.06 -12.16
C VAL A 329 2.66 -10.59 -12.33
N ALA A 330 3.95 -10.34 -12.35
CA ALA A 330 4.55 -9.03 -12.61
C ALA A 330 5.19 -9.02 -14.00
N TYR A 331 5.06 -7.90 -14.70
CA TYR A 331 5.83 -7.61 -15.91
C TYR A 331 6.70 -6.38 -15.68
N TYR A 332 7.93 -6.44 -16.16
CA TYR A 332 8.90 -5.35 -16.07
C TYR A 332 9.34 -4.88 -17.45
N ASP A 333 9.59 -3.59 -17.57
CA ASP A 333 10.18 -2.96 -18.76
C ASP A 333 11.59 -2.43 -18.39
N ASN A 334 12.61 -3.24 -18.69
CA ASN A 334 14.02 -2.88 -18.57
C ASN A 334 14.60 -2.35 -19.89
N SER A 335 13.77 -1.92 -20.83
CA SER A 335 14.24 -1.33 -22.09
C SER A 335 14.59 0.15 -21.95
N ARG A 336 15.29 0.68 -22.96
CA ARG A 336 15.60 2.13 -23.11
C ARG A 336 14.36 3.01 -23.29
N ASN A 337 13.20 2.42 -23.61
CA ASN A 337 11.96 3.16 -23.86
C ASN A 337 11.16 3.43 -22.58
N ASN A 338 11.50 2.78 -21.47
CA ASN A 338 10.87 3.07 -20.18
C ASN A 338 11.48 4.33 -19.56
N PRO A 339 10.74 5.45 -19.45
CA PRO A 339 11.27 6.70 -18.91
C PRO A 339 11.64 6.63 -17.42
N ASN A 340 11.17 5.61 -16.70
CA ASN A 340 11.50 5.39 -15.30
C ASN A 340 12.73 4.50 -15.11
N ASN A 341 13.26 3.89 -16.19
CA ASN A 341 14.39 2.98 -16.11
C ASN A 341 15.69 3.77 -15.86
N PRO A 342 16.35 3.61 -14.69
CA PRO A 342 17.57 4.33 -14.38
C PRO A 342 18.79 3.82 -15.16
N ASP A 343 18.80 2.54 -15.53
CA ASP A 343 19.87 1.93 -16.33
C ASP A 343 19.34 0.71 -17.12
N PRO A 344 19.15 0.82 -18.44
CA PRO A 344 18.64 -0.25 -19.29
C PRO A 344 19.69 -1.29 -19.71
N GLU A 345 20.98 -1.03 -19.45
CA GLU A 345 22.08 -1.94 -19.83
C GLU A 345 22.44 -2.93 -18.72
N GLU A 346 21.93 -2.71 -17.50
CA GLU A 346 22.14 -3.60 -16.36
C GLU A 346 21.07 -4.69 -16.24
N ALA A 347 21.53 -5.87 -15.80
CA ALA A 347 20.64 -6.94 -15.37
C ALA A 347 20.15 -6.65 -13.95
N VAL A 348 18.83 -6.69 -13.73
CA VAL A 348 18.22 -6.24 -12.47
C VAL A 348 17.71 -7.43 -11.66
N ARG A 349 17.84 -7.36 -10.33
CA ARG A 349 17.47 -8.43 -9.40
C ARG A 349 16.60 -7.90 -8.28
N PHE A 350 16.08 -8.81 -7.47
CA PHE A 350 15.38 -8.46 -6.23
C PHE A 350 16.28 -7.68 -5.27
N GLY A 351 15.81 -6.53 -4.76
CA GLY A 351 16.54 -5.75 -3.77
C GLY A 351 15.73 -4.58 -3.18
N PRO A 352 16.21 -3.97 -2.08
CA PRO A 352 15.50 -2.91 -1.37
C PRO A 352 15.41 -1.57 -2.09
N GLN A 353 16.33 -1.28 -3.02
CA GLN A 353 16.45 0.05 -3.62
C GLN A 353 15.52 0.22 -4.82
N SER A 354 15.02 1.44 -5.03
CA SER A 354 14.07 1.72 -6.12
C SER A 354 14.63 1.46 -7.54
N TRP A 355 15.96 1.46 -7.71
CA TRP A 355 16.62 1.08 -8.98
C TRP A 355 16.93 -0.42 -9.09
N GLU A 356 16.81 -1.18 -8.01
CA GLU A 356 16.65 -2.64 -8.05
C GLU A 356 15.15 -2.96 -8.30
N GLU A 357 14.71 -4.20 -8.10
CA GLU A 357 13.29 -4.55 -8.25
C GLU A 357 12.71 -5.35 -7.09
N MET A 358 11.38 -5.37 -7.02
CA MET A 358 10.62 -6.27 -6.17
C MET A 358 9.45 -6.87 -6.93
N MET A 359 9.11 -8.11 -6.59
CA MET A 359 7.87 -8.76 -7.00
C MET A 359 7.16 -9.24 -5.74
N ILE A 360 6.19 -8.48 -5.25
CA ILE A 360 5.39 -8.87 -4.09
C ILE A 360 3.93 -8.53 -4.33
N GLY A 361 3.08 -9.55 -4.28
CA GLY A 361 1.63 -9.41 -4.26
C GLY A 361 1.11 -9.59 -2.84
N PHE A 362 0.77 -8.49 -2.17
CA PHE A 362 0.12 -8.53 -0.86
C PHE A 362 -1.40 -8.57 -1.04
N PHE A 363 -2.09 -9.28 -0.15
CA PHE A 363 -3.54 -9.30 -0.13
C PHE A 363 -4.07 -9.61 1.26
N ASP A 364 -5.17 -8.95 1.63
CA ASP A 364 -5.84 -9.24 2.90
C ASP A 364 -6.90 -10.33 2.71
N VAL A 365 -6.96 -11.22 3.70
CA VAL A 365 -8.03 -12.19 3.83
C VAL A 365 -8.66 -12.12 5.22
N ALA A 366 -9.97 -12.35 5.30
CA ALA A 366 -10.67 -12.61 6.55
C ALA A 366 -10.74 -14.11 6.82
N ILE A 367 -10.40 -14.49 8.06
CA ILE A 367 -10.41 -15.86 8.58
C ILE A 367 -11.19 -15.91 9.89
N ASP A 368 -11.39 -17.11 10.46
CA ASP A 368 -11.96 -17.27 11.79
C ASP A 368 -11.20 -16.42 12.84
N ALA A 369 -11.92 -15.74 13.73
CA ALA A 369 -11.31 -14.82 14.69
C ALA A 369 -10.35 -15.52 15.69
N HIS A 370 -10.54 -16.82 15.95
CA HIS A 370 -9.72 -17.58 16.89
C HIS A 370 -8.51 -18.24 16.23
N LEU A 371 -8.36 -18.09 14.91
CA LEU A 371 -7.22 -18.61 14.17
C LEU A 371 -6.16 -17.52 14.03
N ASP A 372 -4.98 -17.73 14.60
CA ASP A 372 -3.83 -16.86 14.35
C ASP A 372 -3.21 -17.12 12.96
N LYS A 373 -2.33 -16.20 12.52
CA LYS A 373 -1.72 -16.28 11.19
C LYS A 373 -0.82 -17.51 11.04
N GLN A 374 -0.05 -17.90 12.07
CA GLN A 374 0.79 -19.10 11.97
C GLN A 374 -0.07 -20.36 11.87
N ALA A 375 -1.10 -20.47 12.70
CA ALA A 375 -2.07 -21.56 12.72
C ALA A 375 -2.88 -21.63 11.43
N PHE A 376 -3.14 -20.48 10.76
CA PHE A 376 -3.75 -20.48 9.43
C PHE A 376 -2.92 -21.26 8.41
N PHE A 377 -1.59 -21.28 8.54
CA PHE A 377 -0.73 -22.10 7.68
C PHE A 377 -0.59 -23.57 8.14
N GLY A 378 -1.03 -23.90 9.35
CA GLY A 378 -1.22 -25.28 9.77
C GLY A 378 -2.42 -25.90 9.04
N ARG A 379 -2.23 -27.03 8.36
CA ARG A 379 -3.37 -27.79 7.83
C ARG A 379 -4.18 -28.32 9.01
N ARG A 380 -5.44 -27.88 9.15
CA ARG A 380 -6.37 -28.56 10.05
C ARG A 380 -6.68 -29.95 9.45
N PRO A 381 -6.68 -31.03 10.27
CA PRO A 381 -6.94 -32.39 9.80
C PRO A 381 -8.33 -32.56 9.18
#